data_AF-A0A8C5E306-F1
#
_entry.id   AF-A0A8C5E306-F1
#
_cell.length_a   1.000
_cell.length_b   1.000
_cell.length_c   1.000
_cell.angle_alpha   90.00
_cell.angle_beta   90.00
_cell.angle_gamma   90.00
#
_symmetry.space_group_name_H-M   'P 1'
#
loop_
_entity.id
_entity.type
_entity.pdbx_description
1 polymer ?
#
loop_
_entity_poly.entity_id
_entity_poly.type
_entity_poly.pdbx_seq_one_letter_code
_entity_poly.pdbx_strand_id
1 'polypeptide(L)'
;MSTFPTTCHFFSGLFYHLFFFYNYTKQSQTPTPKTIKPIFSLIRTPKKFFSSLVAPGACGKPPTIDDGIILAGIKEQYAENDQVTYGCPLYYTIEGGPYKTCINGEWIGEIRCNKPCIVDRDAMNRQNIEFKYSRHDRIYSGHNDMIEFRCKRGTKVGPVSMRQRCVDGVIDLPTCSGR
;
A
#
# COMPACT_ATOMS: atom_id res chain seq x y z
N MET A 1 -27.10 8.38 -54.81
CA MET A 1 -27.55 7.90 -53.48
C MET A 1 -26.94 6.54 -53.23
N SER A 2 -26.67 6.21 -51.96
CA SER A 2 -26.25 4.87 -51.50
C SER A 2 -27.34 4.27 -50.62
N THR A 3 -27.78 3.05 -50.93
CA THR A 3 -28.87 2.35 -50.20
C THR A 3 -28.77 0.83 -50.37
N PHE A 4 -28.65 0.11 -49.24
CA PHE A 4 -28.91 -1.34 -49.06
C PHE A 4 -27.93 -2.33 -49.77
N PRO A 5 -27.98 -3.66 -49.47
CA PRO A 5 -27.95 -4.27 -48.11
C PRO A 5 -27.05 -5.55 -47.99
N THR A 6 -26.97 -6.08 -46.75
CA THR A 6 -26.76 -7.52 -46.36
C THR A 6 -25.68 -8.40 -47.02
N THR A 7 -24.66 -8.75 -46.21
CA THR A 7 -24.06 -10.09 -45.97
C THR A 7 -23.88 -11.11 -47.13
N CYS A 8 -22.65 -11.61 -47.34
CA CYS A 8 -22.26 -12.99 -46.96
C CYS A 8 -20.79 -13.38 -47.29
N HIS A 9 -20.40 -14.57 -46.78
CA HIS A 9 -19.41 -15.55 -47.30
C HIS A 9 -17.88 -15.50 -46.99
N PHE A 10 -17.44 -16.61 -46.35
CA PHE A 10 -16.25 -17.45 -46.63
C PHE A 10 -14.81 -16.86 -46.51
N PHE A 11 -13.74 -17.65 -46.36
CA PHE A 11 -13.57 -19.13 -46.28
C PHE A 11 -12.56 -19.48 -45.16
N SER A 12 -12.54 -20.74 -44.70
CA SER A 12 -11.66 -21.22 -43.61
C SER A 12 -10.74 -22.36 -44.03
N GLY A 13 -9.48 -22.31 -43.56
CA GLY A 13 -8.64 -23.49 -43.32
C GLY A 13 -7.36 -23.62 -44.17
N LEU A 14 -6.29 -24.09 -43.53
CA LEU A 14 -5.50 -25.23 -43.99
C LEU A 14 -4.56 -25.74 -42.88
N PHE A 15 -4.71 -27.01 -42.50
CA PHE A 15 -3.77 -27.78 -41.69
C PHE A 15 -2.79 -28.53 -42.62
N TYR A 16 -1.59 -28.85 -42.14
CA TYR A 16 -0.67 -29.83 -42.77
C TYR A 16 -0.26 -30.90 -41.73
N HIS A 17 0.03 -32.12 -42.19
CA HIS A 17 -0.06 -33.33 -41.34
C HIS A 17 0.99 -34.41 -41.66
N LEU A 18 1.61 -34.99 -40.62
CA LEU A 18 2.42 -36.24 -40.51
C LEU A 18 2.57 -36.55 -38.99
N PHE A 19 2.68 -37.75 -38.40
CA PHE A 19 2.99 -39.14 -38.80
C PHE A 19 4.47 -39.46 -39.14
N PHE A 20 5.02 -40.67 -38.94
CA PHE A 20 4.48 -41.97 -38.48
C PHE A 20 5.31 -42.55 -37.29
N PHE A 21 4.61 -43.06 -36.26
CA PHE A 21 4.88 -44.24 -35.40
C PHE A 21 6.31 -44.75 -35.09
N TYR A 22 6.53 -45.11 -33.81
CA TYR A 22 7.00 -46.47 -33.47
C TYR A 22 6.45 -46.96 -32.12
N ASN A 23 6.35 -48.28 -31.94
CA ASN A 23 5.78 -48.93 -30.74
C ASN A 23 6.83 -49.22 -29.65
N TYR A 24 6.39 -49.33 -28.39
CA TYR A 24 7.06 -50.19 -27.42
C TYR A 24 6.10 -50.80 -26.40
N THR A 25 6.03 -52.13 -26.37
CA THR A 25 5.34 -52.92 -25.33
C THR A 25 6.35 -53.80 -24.62
N LYS A 26 6.39 -53.76 -23.28
CA LYS A 26 7.01 -54.83 -22.48
C LYS A 26 6.47 -54.88 -21.05
N GLN A 27 6.55 -56.07 -20.47
CA GLN A 27 5.84 -56.44 -19.25
C GLN A 27 6.55 -55.99 -17.96
N SER A 28 5.76 -56.01 -16.90
CA SER A 28 6.15 -55.93 -15.50
C SER A 28 7.25 -56.93 -15.10
N GLN A 29 8.17 -56.46 -14.25
CA GLN A 29 8.67 -57.24 -13.11
C GLN A 29 9.33 -56.30 -12.09
N THR A 30 8.93 -56.41 -10.82
CA THR A 30 9.43 -55.61 -9.70
C THR A 30 10.41 -56.42 -8.83
N PRO A 31 11.71 -56.08 -8.80
CA PRO A 31 12.62 -56.63 -7.80
C PRO A 31 12.37 -56.00 -6.42
N THR A 32 12.54 -56.78 -5.36
CA THR A 32 12.19 -56.40 -3.98
C THR A 32 13.23 -55.47 -3.32
N PRO A 33 12.83 -54.66 -2.32
CA PRO A 33 13.72 -53.70 -1.67
C PRO A 33 14.78 -54.39 -0.79
N LYS A 34 16.05 -54.24 -1.16
CA LYS A 34 17.18 -54.62 -0.28
C LYS A 34 17.46 -53.50 0.71
N THR A 35 17.14 -53.75 1.98
CA THR A 35 17.38 -52.79 3.08
C THR A 35 18.87 -52.61 3.32
N ILE A 36 19.37 -51.37 3.20
CA ILE A 36 20.73 -51.00 3.60
C ILE A 36 20.65 -49.97 4.73
N LYS A 37 21.23 -50.33 5.87
CA LYS A 37 21.54 -49.47 7.03
C LYS A 37 23.01 -49.73 7.41
N PRO A 38 23.66 -48.89 8.24
CA PRO A 38 23.78 -47.44 8.04
C PRO A 38 25.23 -46.97 8.26
N ILE A 39 25.66 -45.85 7.67
CA ILE A 39 26.78 -45.07 8.20
C ILE A 39 26.37 -43.59 8.20
N PHE A 40 25.89 -43.12 9.35
CA PHE A 40 25.82 -41.69 9.64
C PHE A 40 27.25 -41.21 9.96
N SER A 41 27.99 -40.83 8.93
CA SER A 41 29.22 -40.09 9.15
C SER A 41 28.86 -38.72 9.73
N LEU A 42 29.46 -38.37 10.86
CA LEU A 42 29.37 -37.03 11.43
C LEU A 42 30.21 -36.07 10.58
N ILE A 43 29.72 -35.74 9.38
CA ILE A 43 30.22 -34.62 8.59
C ILE A 43 29.84 -33.36 9.35
N ARG A 44 30.68 -33.02 10.32
CA ARG A 44 30.68 -31.77 11.07
C ARG A 44 31.09 -30.69 10.08
N THR A 45 30.14 -30.27 9.25
CA THR A 45 30.32 -29.13 8.36
C THR A 45 30.89 -28.00 9.18
N PRO A 46 31.95 -27.31 8.72
CA PRO A 46 32.37 -26.11 9.40
C PRO A 46 31.15 -25.19 9.39
N LYS A 47 30.70 -24.78 10.59
CA LYS A 47 29.80 -23.63 10.69
C LYS A 47 30.59 -22.47 10.10
N LYS A 48 30.41 -22.23 8.79
CA LYS A 48 30.90 -21.03 8.13
C LYS A 48 30.28 -19.90 8.93
N PHE A 49 31.10 -19.22 9.72
CA PHE A 49 30.77 -17.90 10.20
C PHE A 49 30.58 -17.07 8.94
N PHE A 50 29.33 -16.91 8.53
CA PHE A 50 28.91 -15.79 7.71
C PHE A 50 29.05 -14.56 8.59
N SER A 51 30.30 -14.14 8.81
CA SER A 51 30.64 -12.81 9.24
C SER A 51 30.02 -11.91 8.18
N SER A 52 28.89 -11.30 8.51
CA SER A 52 28.08 -10.60 7.53
C SER A 52 28.95 -9.50 6.92
N LEU A 53 29.09 -9.50 5.59
CA LEU A 53 29.75 -8.43 4.84
C LEU A 53 28.82 -7.23 4.79
N VAL A 54 28.52 -6.68 5.97
CA VAL A 54 27.96 -5.35 6.18
C VAL A 54 29.15 -4.42 6.28
N ALA A 55 29.24 -3.43 5.39
CA ALA A 55 30.28 -2.42 5.51
C ALA A 55 30.11 -1.64 6.83
N PRO A 56 31.20 -1.21 7.50
CA PRO A 56 31.09 -0.35 8.67
C PRO A 56 30.23 0.89 8.35
N GLY A 57 29.26 1.21 9.21
CA GLY A 57 28.31 2.31 9.00
C GLY A 57 27.14 2.01 8.04
N ALA A 58 27.11 0.85 7.38
CA ALA A 58 25.99 0.44 6.52
C ALA A 58 24.78 -0.05 7.35
N CYS A 59 23.58 0.30 6.90
CA CYS A 59 22.33 -0.07 7.53
C CYS A 59 21.76 -1.37 6.96
N GLY A 60 21.03 -2.12 7.79
CA GLY A 60 20.16 -3.20 7.33
C GLY A 60 18.88 -2.68 6.65
N LYS A 61 17.89 -3.55 6.52
CA LYS A 61 16.57 -3.19 5.98
C LYS A 61 15.96 -1.96 6.69
N PRO A 62 15.37 -1.00 5.95
CA PRO A 62 14.66 0.13 6.52
C PRO A 62 13.44 -0.31 7.35
N PRO A 63 13.10 0.41 8.43
CA PRO A 63 11.97 0.08 9.28
C PRO A 63 10.63 0.31 8.57
N THR A 64 9.60 -0.45 8.98
CA THR A 64 8.21 -0.11 8.67
C THR A 64 7.77 1.14 9.44
N ILE A 65 6.80 1.88 8.90
CA ILE A 65 6.14 3.01 9.57
C ILE A 65 4.62 2.80 9.53
N ASP A 66 3.91 3.32 10.53
CA ASP A 66 2.45 3.21 10.59
C ASP A 66 1.80 4.01 9.45
N ASP A 67 0.78 3.41 8.82
CA ASP A 67 0.06 3.94 7.66
C ASP A 67 0.98 4.50 6.54
N GLY A 68 2.12 3.85 6.27
CA GLY A 68 3.04 4.27 5.21
C GLY A 68 3.81 3.13 4.54
N ILE A 69 4.29 3.37 3.32
CA ILE A 69 4.99 2.38 2.48
C ILE A 69 6.32 2.93 1.95
N ILE A 70 7.27 2.06 1.65
CA ILE A 70 8.52 2.41 0.95
C ILE A 70 8.25 2.41 -0.56
N LEU A 71 8.65 3.46 -1.26
CA LEU A 71 8.27 3.70 -2.67
C LEU A 71 9.16 3.03 -3.72
N ALA A 72 10.29 2.44 -3.32
CA ALA A 72 11.23 1.76 -4.20
C ALA A 72 11.84 0.51 -3.54
N GLY A 73 12.42 -0.38 -4.35
CA GLY A 73 12.81 -1.74 -3.94
C GLY A 73 13.69 -1.82 -2.68
N ILE A 74 13.29 -2.70 -1.75
CA ILE A 74 13.99 -2.95 -0.49
C ILE A 74 15.27 -3.76 -0.76
N LYS A 75 16.43 -3.20 -0.39
CA LYS A 75 17.72 -3.92 -0.35
C LYS A 75 17.88 -4.67 0.98
N GLU A 76 18.76 -5.66 1.03
CA GLU A 76 19.20 -6.28 2.31
C GLU A 76 20.15 -5.37 3.11
N GLN A 77 20.90 -4.50 2.42
CA GLN A 77 21.83 -3.53 3.01
C GLN A 77 21.80 -2.20 2.25
N TYR A 78 22.11 -1.12 2.96
CA TYR A 78 22.19 0.25 2.45
C TYR A 78 23.49 0.91 2.92
N ALA A 79 24.15 1.66 2.04
CA ALA A 79 25.43 2.31 2.37
C ALA A 79 25.24 3.47 3.37
N GLU A 80 26.31 3.93 4.01
CA GLU A 80 26.22 5.16 4.80
C GLU A 80 25.86 6.34 3.88
N ASN A 81 24.91 7.17 4.31
CA ASN A 81 24.22 8.22 3.56
C ASN A 81 23.25 7.74 2.45
N ASP A 82 23.02 6.42 2.26
CA ASP A 82 21.87 5.97 1.45
C ASP A 82 20.56 6.50 2.06
N GLN A 83 19.64 6.92 1.20
CA GLN A 83 18.32 7.42 1.60
C GLN A 83 17.22 6.54 1.02
N VAL A 84 16.18 6.29 1.81
CA VAL A 84 14.95 5.60 1.38
C VAL A 84 13.76 6.55 1.42
N THR A 85 12.93 6.50 0.38
CA THR A 85 11.74 7.32 0.25
C THR A 85 10.49 6.54 0.66
N TYR A 86 9.71 7.11 1.57
CA TYR A 86 8.40 6.64 1.98
C TYR A 86 7.28 7.49 1.37
N GLY A 87 6.08 6.93 1.29
CA GLY A 87 4.85 7.63 0.97
C GLY A 87 3.69 7.17 1.85
N CYS A 88 2.78 8.08 2.12
CA CYS A 88 1.53 7.81 2.82
C CYS A 88 0.38 7.51 1.83
N PRO A 89 -0.72 6.88 2.26
CA PRO A 89 -1.94 6.70 1.49
C PRO A 89 -2.52 8.03 0.99
N LEU A 90 -3.43 7.93 0.00
CA LEU A 90 -4.11 9.09 -0.58
C LEU A 90 -4.83 9.92 0.52
N TYR A 91 -4.69 11.24 0.42
CA TYR A 91 -5.18 12.25 1.38
C TYR A 91 -4.48 12.30 2.76
N TYR A 92 -3.58 11.37 3.11
CA TYR A 92 -2.80 11.48 4.34
C TYR A 92 -1.74 12.58 4.22
N THR A 93 -1.49 13.30 5.32
CA THR A 93 -0.46 14.33 5.38
C THR A 93 0.82 13.74 5.93
N ILE A 94 1.90 13.79 5.16
CA ILE A 94 3.22 13.37 5.62
C ILE A 94 3.89 14.47 6.47
N GLU A 95 4.33 14.10 7.66
CA GLU A 95 5.01 14.97 8.62
C GLU A 95 6.42 14.44 8.91
N GLY A 96 7.38 15.32 9.20
CA GLY A 96 8.81 15.01 9.32
C GLY A 96 9.54 14.88 7.96
N GLY A 97 8.84 14.45 6.92
CA GLY A 97 9.31 14.38 5.54
C GLY A 97 9.22 12.97 4.95
N PRO A 98 9.47 12.76 3.65
CA PRO A 98 9.33 11.46 3.00
C PRO A 98 10.59 10.58 3.12
N TYR A 99 11.56 10.91 3.95
CA TYR A 99 12.91 10.31 3.89
C TYR A 99 13.40 9.77 5.23
N LYS A 100 14.02 8.59 5.20
CA LYS A 100 15.00 8.17 6.21
C LYS A 100 16.37 8.00 5.56
N THR A 101 17.42 8.43 6.27
CA THR A 101 18.82 8.35 5.81
C THR A 101 19.61 7.41 6.72
N CYS A 102 20.43 6.57 6.13
CA CYS A 102 21.35 5.69 6.84
C CYS A 102 22.56 6.48 7.36
N ILE A 103 22.81 6.49 8.66
CA ILE A 103 23.93 7.20 9.30
C ILE A 103 24.51 6.29 10.39
N ASN A 104 25.81 6.00 10.38
CA ASN A 104 26.48 5.12 11.36
C ASN A 104 25.78 3.74 11.59
N GLY A 105 25.05 3.21 10.60
CA GLY A 105 24.28 1.97 10.72
C GLY A 105 22.83 2.11 11.22
N GLU A 106 22.37 3.32 11.55
CA GLU A 106 21.01 3.62 12.02
C GLU A 106 20.18 4.42 11.00
N TRP A 107 18.84 4.25 11.05
CA TRP A 107 17.89 4.87 10.12
C TRP A 107 17.26 6.15 10.66
N ILE A 108 17.98 7.27 10.48
CA ILE A 108 17.64 8.60 11.01
C ILE A 108 16.54 9.28 10.18
N GLY A 109 15.71 10.10 10.84
CA GLY A 109 14.59 10.85 10.28
C GLY A 109 13.25 10.40 10.87
N GLU A 110 12.40 11.33 11.29
CA GLU A 110 11.02 11.03 11.70
C GLU A 110 10.08 11.12 10.51
N ILE A 111 9.11 10.21 10.43
CA ILE A 111 8.04 10.21 9.43
C ILE A 111 6.74 9.84 10.15
N ARG A 112 5.68 10.64 9.98
CA ARG A 112 4.31 10.27 10.36
C ARG A 112 3.36 10.46 9.19
N CYS A 113 2.51 9.47 8.96
CA CYS A 113 1.41 9.54 8.01
C CYS A 113 0.13 9.90 8.77
N ASN A 114 -0.12 11.20 8.92
CA ASN A 114 -1.28 11.70 9.65
C ASN A 114 -2.56 11.57 8.84
N LYS A 115 -3.63 11.09 9.46
CA LYS A 115 -4.93 10.78 8.83
C LYS A 115 -5.69 12.04 8.40
N PRO A 116 -6.38 12.00 7.24
CA PRO A 116 -7.30 13.04 6.82
C PRO A 116 -8.59 12.99 7.63
N CYS A 117 -9.13 14.17 7.97
CA CYS A 117 -10.46 14.28 8.54
C CYS A 117 -11.50 14.24 7.42
N ILE A 118 -12.47 13.35 7.55
CA ILE A 118 -13.56 13.18 6.59
C ILE A 118 -14.80 13.84 7.19
N VAL A 119 -15.29 14.90 6.55
CA VAL A 119 -16.54 15.56 6.95
C VAL A 119 -17.55 15.40 5.83
N ASP A 120 -18.66 14.74 6.15
CA ASP A 120 -19.76 14.47 5.22
C ASP A 120 -21.05 15.19 5.63
N ARG A 121 -22.01 15.14 4.71
CA ARG A 121 -23.33 15.74 4.85
C ARG A 121 -24.06 15.26 6.10
N ASP A 122 -23.91 14.01 6.52
CA ASP A 122 -24.67 13.47 7.64
C ASP A 122 -24.04 13.83 8.99
N ALA A 123 -22.72 13.93 9.07
CA ALA A 123 -22.02 14.57 10.19
C ALA A 123 -22.46 16.04 10.35
N MET A 124 -22.52 16.79 9.25
CA MET A 124 -23.01 18.17 9.25
C MET A 124 -24.52 18.28 9.57
N ASN A 125 -25.34 17.33 9.08
CA ASN A 125 -26.77 17.28 9.34
C ASN A 125 -27.06 17.10 10.84
N ARG A 126 -26.38 16.16 11.50
CA ARG A 126 -26.56 15.85 12.94
C ARG A 126 -26.31 17.05 13.87
N GLN A 127 -25.56 18.06 13.40
CA GLN A 127 -25.18 19.24 14.18
C GLN A 127 -25.76 20.56 13.66
N ASN A 128 -26.63 20.52 12.64
CA ASN A 128 -27.21 21.70 11.98
C ASN A 128 -26.19 22.68 11.39
N ILE A 129 -25.06 22.18 10.87
CA ILE A 129 -24.03 22.98 10.20
C ILE A 129 -23.95 22.70 8.69
N GLU A 130 -23.21 23.55 7.99
CA GLU A 130 -22.79 23.39 6.61
C GLU A 130 -21.43 24.06 6.41
N PHE A 131 -20.65 23.66 5.40
CA PHE A 131 -19.40 24.34 5.06
C PHE A 131 -19.66 25.81 4.69
N LYS A 132 -18.85 26.74 5.20
CA LYS A 132 -19.06 28.18 4.98
C LYS A 132 -18.80 28.61 3.53
N TYR A 133 -17.81 28.00 2.88
CA TYR A 133 -17.33 28.37 1.54
C TYR A 133 -17.56 27.29 0.46
N SER A 134 -17.77 26.04 0.86
CA SER A 134 -17.93 24.90 -0.06
C SER A 134 -19.39 24.55 -0.29
N ARG A 135 -19.71 23.99 -1.46
CA ARG A 135 -21.02 23.38 -1.77
C ARG A 135 -20.95 21.85 -1.88
N HIS A 136 -19.82 21.24 -1.53
CA HIS A 136 -19.65 19.79 -1.59
C HIS A 136 -20.31 19.12 -0.38
N ASP A 137 -21.02 18.00 -0.61
CA ASP A 137 -21.62 17.17 0.46
C ASP A 137 -20.56 16.35 1.23
N ARG A 138 -19.29 16.34 0.80
CA ARG A 138 -18.18 15.67 1.49
C ARG A 138 -16.85 16.36 1.20
N ILE A 139 -15.98 16.48 2.20
CA ILE A 139 -14.61 16.96 2.08
C ILE A 139 -13.66 16.00 2.79
N TYR A 140 -12.49 15.78 2.20
CA TYR A 140 -11.30 15.25 2.88
C TYR A 140 -10.39 16.45 3.21
N SER A 141 -10.01 16.59 4.46
CA SER A 141 -9.14 17.66 4.97
C SER A 141 -7.84 17.02 5.46
N GLY A 142 -6.69 17.50 5.03
CA GLY A 142 -5.40 17.02 5.53
C GLY A 142 -5.21 17.34 7.02
N HIS A 143 -4.28 16.67 7.68
CA HIS A 143 -3.89 17.04 9.04
C HIS A 143 -3.32 18.47 9.06
N ASN A 144 -3.62 19.24 10.10
CA ASN A 144 -3.39 20.67 10.26
C ASN A 144 -4.16 21.62 9.31
N ASP A 145 -4.89 21.13 8.30
CA ASP A 145 -5.84 21.97 7.54
C ASP A 145 -6.95 22.50 8.44
N MET A 146 -7.54 23.63 8.02
CA MET A 146 -8.64 24.27 8.76
C MET A 146 -9.92 24.35 7.92
N ILE A 147 -11.01 23.82 8.47
CA ILE A 147 -12.36 23.95 7.90
C ILE A 147 -13.10 25.06 8.63
N GLU A 148 -13.81 25.92 7.90
CA GLU A 148 -14.77 26.85 8.48
C GLU A 148 -16.21 26.47 8.11
N PHE A 149 -17.03 26.33 9.14
CA PHE A 149 -18.45 25.99 9.09
C PHE A 149 -19.32 27.23 9.30
N ARG A 150 -20.62 27.05 9.08
CA ARG A 150 -21.67 27.98 9.54
C ARG A 150 -22.91 27.20 9.94
N CYS A 151 -23.72 27.77 10.83
CA CYS A 151 -25.04 27.22 11.15
C CYS A 151 -25.98 27.25 9.94
N LYS A 152 -26.83 26.23 9.83
CA LYS A 152 -27.99 26.23 8.93
C LYS A 152 -29.01 27.28 9.38
N ARG A 153 -29.79 27.78 8.42
CA ARG A 153 -30.84 28.80 8.63
C ARG A 153 -31.77 28.39 9.79
N GLY A 154 -32.05 29.34 10.69
CA GLY A 154 -32.93 29.13 11.85
C GLY A 154 -32.24 28.61 13.12
N THR A 155 -30.96 28.23 13.06
CA THR A 155 -30.19 27.77 14.23
C THR A 155 -29.14 28.78 14.69
N LYS A 156 -28.71 28.66 15.95
CA LYS A 156 -27.72 29.51 16.61
C LYS A 156 -26.41 28.76 16.88
N VAL A 157 -25.31 29.50 16.89
CA VAL A 157 -23.95 29.01 17.22
C VAL A 157 -23.93 28.49 18.66
N GLY A 158 -23.44 27.26 18.86
CA GLY A 158 -23.17 26.66 20.17
C GLY A 158 -21.80 27.06 20.76
N PRO A 159 -21.29 26.32 21.75
CA PRO A 159 -20.04 26.67 22.43
C PRO A 159 -18.76 26.37 21.63
N VAL A 160 -18.84 25.50 20.63
CA VAL A 160 -17.70 25.04 19.82
C VAL A 160 -17.42 26.00 18.66
N SER A 161 -16.13 26.26 18.40
CA SER A 161 -15.68 27.17 17.33
C SER A 161 -16.17 26.76 15.94
N MET A 162 -16.71 27.71 15.17
CA MET A 162 -17.07 27.50 13.77
C MET A 162 -15.86 27.28 12.84
N ARG A 163 -14.65 27.65 13.27
CA ARG A 163 -13.39 27.36 12.56
C ARG A 163 -12.62 26.29 13.31
N GLN A 164 -12.37 25.17 12.65
CA GLN A 164 -11.82 23.95 13.24
C GLN A 164 -10.59 23.47 12.50
N ARG A 165 -9.73 22.71 13.21
CA ARG A 165 -8.52 22.10 12.66
C ARG A 165 -8.71 20.58 12.57
N CYS A 166 -8.22 19.97 11.50
CA CYS A 166 -8.07 18.52 11.44
C CYS A 166 -6.80 18.07 12.19
N VAL A 167 -6.93 17.13 13.12
CA VAL A 167 -5.82 16.54 13.88
C VAL A 167 -5.92 15.02 13.81
N ASP A 168 -5.13 14.41 12.93
CA ASP A 168 -5.02 12.96 12.72
C ASP A 168 -6.38 12.24 12.61
N GLY A 169 -7.17 12.63 11.61
CA GLY A 169 -8.52 12.09 11.36
C GLY A 169 -9.60 12.62 12.31
N VAL A 170 -9.25 13.23 13.44
CA VAL A 170 -10.19 13.83 14.40
C VAL A 170 -10.42 15.31 14.08
N ILE A 171 -11.70 15.71 14.04
CA ILE A 171 -12.12 17.11 13.95
C ILE A 171 -13.31 17.34 14.87
N ASP A 172 -13.22 18.36 15.72
CA ASP A 172 -14.26 18.73 16.68
C ASP A 172 -15.38 19.52 15.97
N LEU A 173 -16.38 18.81 15.44
CA LEU A 173 -17.42 19.45 14.63
C LEU A 173 -18.34 20.35 15.49
N PRO A 174 -18.61 21.60 15.07
CA PRO A 174 -19.33 22.56 15.88
C PRO A 174 -20.86 22.40 15.83
N THR A 175 -21.50 22.41 16.99
CA THR A 175 -22.97 22.29 17.09
C THR A 175 -23.71 23.63 16.89
N CYS A 176 -24.83 23.59 16.18
CA CYS A 176 -25.85 24.65 16.19
C CYS A 176 -27.22 24.14 16.66
N SER A 177 -27.93 24.93 17.47
CA SER A 177 -29.22 24.54 18.06
C SER A 177 -30.38 25.42 17.57
N GLY A 178 -31.60 24.91 17.66
CA GLY A 178 -32.81 25.73 17.62
C GLY A 178 -32.90 26.70 18.81
N ARG A 179 -34.02 27.43 18.89
CA ARG A 179 -34.40 28.32 19.98
C ARG A 179 -35.72 27.85 20.58
#